data_AF-A0A6C9QCC2-F1
#
_entry.id   AF-A0A6C9QCC2-F1
#
_cell.length_a   1.000
_cell.length_b   1.000
_cell.length_c   1.000
_cell.angle_alpha   90.00
_cell.angle_beta   90.00
_cell.angle_gamma   90.00
#
_symmetry.space_group_name_H-M   'P 1'
#
loop_
_entity.id
_entity.type
_entity.pdbx_description
1 polymer ?
#
loop_
_entity_poly.entity_id
_entity_poly.type
_entity_poly.pdbx_seq_one_letter_code
_entity_poly.pdbx_strand_id
1 'polypeptide(L)'
;RYPWTEEEPLLLTDVSVDVLGGNVLMKQLRMPQHDPALLRLNNLSSSELVSAVNPKQFAMSGAFSGALPLWLNNEKWIVKDGWLANSGPMTLRLDKDTADAVVKDNMTAGSAINWLRYMEISRSSTNINLDNLGLLTMQANITGTSRVDGKSGTVNLNYHHEENIFTLWRSLRFGDNLQAWLEQNARLPGNDCPQGKECEEKQ
;
A
#
# COMPACT_ATOMS: atom_id res chain seq x y z
N ARG A 1 -12.31 -25.19 22.65
CA ARG A 1 -11.03 -25.45 23.34
C ARG A 1 -9.96 -25.57 22.25
N TYR A 2 -8.72 -25.12 22.43
CA TYR A 2 -7.67 -25.33 21.42
C TYR A 2 -7.09 -26.74 21.57
N PRO A 3 -6.75 -27.47 20.49
CA PRO A 3 -6.95 -27.11 19.07
C PRO A 3 -8.42 -27.27 18.63
N TRP A 4 -8.86 -26.42 17.69
CA TRP A 4 -10.21 -26.48 17.09
C TRP A 4 -10.35 -27.68 16.15
N THR A 5 -11.57 -28.20 16.00
CA THR A 5 -11.91 -29.34 15.13
C THR A 5 -13.16 -29.03 14.30
N GLU A 6 -13.56 -29.91 13.38
CA GLU A 6 -14.83 -29.75 12.65
C GLU A 6 -16.04 -29.78 13.58
N GLU A 7 -15.99 -30.63 14.61
CA GLU A 7 -17.04 -30.84 15.61
C GLU A 7 -17.09 -29.71 16.64
N GLU A 8 -15.93 -29.14 16.98
CA GLU A 8 -15.78 -27.97 17.85
C GLU A 8 -15.04 -26.84 17.12
N PRO A 9 -15.72 -26.13 16.20
CA PRO A 9 -15.08 -25.09 15.41
C PRO A 9 -14.78 -23.85 16.26
N LEU A 10 -13.69 -23.16 15.92
CA LEU A 10 -13.44 -21.81 16.43
C LEU A 10 -14.24 -20.82 15.57
N LEU A 11 -15.03 -19.97 16.24
CA LEU A 11 -15.80 -18.91 15.61
C LEU A 11 -15.34 -17.56 16.13
N LEU A 12 -14.89 -16.68 15.22
CA LEU A 12 -14.78 -15.25 15.46
C LEU A 12 -15.93 -14.57 14.74
N THR A 13 -16.67 -13.71 15.43
CA THR A 13 -17.81 -12.99 14.88
C THR A 13 -17.75 -11.52 15.26
N ASP A 14 -18.37 -10.69 14.42
CA ASP A 14 -18.53 -9.25 14.65
C ASP A 14 -17.24 -8.51 15.04
N VAL A 15 -16.15 -8.88 14.36
CA VAL A 15 -14.86 -8.20 14.53
C VAL A 15 -14.90 -6.90 13.76
N SER A 16 -14.62 -5.80 14.43
CA SER A 16 -14.57 -4.47 13.84
C SER A 16 -13.34 -3.73 14.34
N VAL A 17 -12.63 -3.07 13.43
CA VAL A 17 -11.42 -2.31 13.73
C VAL A 17 -11.46 -0.99 12.98
N ASP A 18 -11.29 0.12 13.71
CA ASP A 18 -11.09 1.43 13.12
C ASP A 18 -9.63 1.57 12.64
N VAL A 19 -9.47 1.89 11.37
CA VAL A 19 -8.16 1.92 10.71
C VAL A 19 -8.23 2.82 9.48
N LEU A 20 -7.15 3.56 9.21
CA LEU A 20 -7.05 4.47 8.06
C LEU A 20 -8.23 5.46 7.97
N GLY A 21 -8.67 6.03 9.09
CA GLY A 21 -9.81 6.96 9.16
C GLY A 21 -11.18 6.36 8.82
N GLY A 22 -11.28 5.05 8.60
CA GLY A 22 -12.52 4.32 8.35
C GLY A 22 -12.61 3.07 9.23
N ASN A 23 -13.34 2.06 8.76
CA ASN A 23 -13.57 0.85 9.54
C ASN A 23 -13.48 -0.41 8.68
N VAL A 24 -12.92 -1.47 9.26
CA VAL A 24 -12.87 -2.82 8.68
C VAL A 24 -13.70 -3.76 9.53
N LEU A 25 -14.63 -4.47 8.90
CA LEU A 25 -15.51 -5.44 9.56
C LEU A 25 -15.32 -6.83 9.01
N MET A 26 -15.39 -7.82 9.88
CA MET A 26 -15.49 -9.23 9.54
C MET A 26 -16.66 -9.82 10.31
N LYS A 27 -17.72 -10.21 9.58
CA LYS A 27 -18.93 -10.78 10.21
C LYS A 27 -18.64 -12.11 10.88
N GLN A 28 -17.90 -12.97 10.19
CA GLN A 28 -17.61 -14.31 10.68
C GLN A 28 -16.31 -14.85 10.07
N LEU A 29 -15.54 -15.53 10.91
CA LEU A 29 -14.46 -16.43 10.56
C LEU A 29 -14.70 -17.74 11.31
N ARG A 30 -14.77 -18.86 10.59
CA ARG A 30 -14.87 -20.21 11.15
C ARG A 30 -13.58 -20.98 10.86
N MET A 31 -13.05 -21.67 11.86
CA MET A 31 -11.93 -22.62 11.70
C MET A 31 -12.36 -24.03 12.13
N PRO A 32 -12.01 -25.11 11.39
CA PRO A 32 -11.32 -25.08 10.10
C PRO A 32 -12.10 -24.31 9.03
N GLN A 33 -11.37 -23.58 8.18
CA GLN A 33 -11.97 -22.69 7.20
C GLN A 33 -12.39 -23.48 5.96
N HIS A 34 -13.65 -23.29 5.55
CA HIS A 34 -14.23 -23.83 4.31
C HIS A 34 -14.56 -22.72 3.32
N ASP A 35 -14.90 -21.54 3.84
CA ASP A 35 -15.28 -20.34 3.09
C ASP A 35 -14.37 -19.17 3.47
N PRO A 36 -14.11 -18.22 2.55
CA PRO A 36 -13.29 -17.06 2.88
C PRO A 36 -13.98 -16.20 3.93
N ALA A 37 -13.20 -15.69 4.88
CA ALA A 37 -13.68 -14.68 5.81
C ALA A 37 -13.76 -13.35 5.07
N LEU A 38 -14.98 -12.85 4.85
CA LEU A 38 -15.17 -11.61 4.10
C LEU A 38 -14.86 -10.38 4.97
N LEU A 39 -13.76 -9.70 4.66
CA LEU A 39 -13.44 -8.40 5.23
C LEU A 39 -14.18 -7.33 4.42
N ARG A 40 -15.00 -6.51 5.08
CA ARG A 40 -15.63 -5.33 4.50
C ARG A 40 -14.84 -4.10 4.90
N LEU A 41 -14.42 -3.34 3.92
CA LEU A 41 -13.69 -2.10 4.10
C LEU A 41 -14.66 -0.95 3.87
N ASN A 42 -14.82 -0.09 4.86
CA ASN A 42 -15.76 1.02 4.82
C ASN A 42 -15.02 2.34 4.96
N ASN A 43 -15.08 3.14 3.89
CA ASN A 43 -14.66 4.54 3.85
C ASN A 43 -13.22 4.76 4.34
N LEU A 44 -12.30 3.89 3.93
CA LEU A 44 -10.88 4.01 4.26
C LEU A 44 -10.26 5.21 3.53
N SER A 45 -9.45 5.97 4.25
CA SER A 45 -8.74 7.14 3.75
C SER A 45 -7.56 6.73 2.87
N SER A 46 -7.61 7.13 1.59
CA SER A 46 -6.48 6.95 0.68
C SER A 46 -5.28 7.81 1.08
N SER A 47 -5.50 8.96 1.71
CA SER A 47 -4.40 9.81 2.18
C SER A 47 -3.63 9.14 3.33
N GLU A 48 -4.32 8.56 4.30
CA GLU A 48 -3.67 7.82 5.37
C GLU A 48 -2.94 6.58 4.85
N LEU A 49 -3.53 5.87 3.87
CA LEU A 49 -2.89 4.71 3.24
C LEU A 49 -1.59 5.12 2.53
N VAL A 50 -1.65 6.16 1.71
CA VAL A 50 -0.48 6.66 0.97
C VAL A 50 0.58 7.18 1.94
N SER A 51 0.21 7.88 3.02
CA SER A 51 1.17 8.31 4.04
C SER A 51 1.81 7.14 4.79
N ALA A 52 1.08 6.06 5.04
CA ALA A 52 1.61 4.87 5.71
C ALA A 52 2.60 4.08 4.84
N VAL A 53 2.37 4.01 3.53
CA VAL A 53 3.27 3.34 2.57
C VAL A 53 4.40 4.27 2.11
N ASN A 54 4.17 5.59 2.18
CA ASN A 54 5.07 6.66 1.78
C ASN A 54 5.72 6.50 0.39
N PRO A 55 4.94 6.28 -0.69
CA PRO A 55 5.49 6.34 -2.03
C PRO A 55 5.89 7.79 -2.32
N LYS A 56 7.12 8.00 -2.81
CA LYS A 56 7.61 9.34 -3.15
C LYS A 56 6.93 9.92 -4.40
N GLN A 57 6.30 9.06 -5.20
CA GLN A 57 5.93 9.34 -6.58
C GLN A 57 4.53 9.95 -6.77
N PHE A 58 3.64 9.79 -5.78
CA PHE A 58 2.26 10.28 -5.91
C PHE A 58 1.60 10.53 -4.55
N ALA A 59 0.57 11.38 -4.57
CA ALA A 59 -0.35 11.60 -3.46
C ALA A 59 -1.77 11.31 -3.90
N MET A 60 -2.57 10.74 -2.99
CA MET A 60 -3.98 10.43 -3.24
C MET A 60 -4.83 10.90 -2.06
N SER A 61 -6.04 11.36 -2.34
CA SER A 61 -7.02 11.73 -1.31
C SER A 61 -8.43 11.32 -1.67
N GLY A 62 -9.28 11.28 -0.64
CA GLY A 62 -10.64 10.75 -0.69
C GLY A 62 -10.71 9.33 -0.11
N ALA A 63 -11.91 8.77 -0.12
CA ALA A 63 -12.19 7.51 0.56
C ALA A 63 -12.53 6.38 -0.41
N PHE A 64 -12.17 5.16 -0.03
CA PHE A 64 -12.51 3.95 -0.76
C PHE A 64 -13.16 2.91 0.17
N SER A 65 -13.97 2.04 -0.42
CA SER A 65 -14.61 0.92 0.25
C SER A 65 -14.45 -0.32 -0.60
N GLY A 66 -14.70 -1.49 -0.02
CA GLY A 66 -14.51 -2.73 -0.75
C GLY A 66 -14.79 -3.97 0.07
N ALA A 67 -14.48 -5.11 -0.52
CA ALA A 67 -14.51 -6.37 0.18
C ALA A 67 -13.32 -7.25 -0.22
N LEU A 68 -12.66 -7.85 0.78
CA LEU A 68 -11.54 -8.75 0.60
C LEU A 68 -11.90 -10.12 1.18
N PRO A 69 -12.16 -11.13 0.35
CA PRO A 69 -12.33 -12.50 0.79
C PRO A 69 -10.98 -13.05 1.29
N LEU A 70 -10.84 -13.23 2.60
CA LEU A 70 -9.60 -13.66 3.25
C LEU A 70 -9.57 -15.17 3.46
N TRP A 71 -8.49 -15.79 3.01
CA TRP A 71 -8.15 -17.19 3.23
C TRP A 71 -6.93 -17.27 4.15
N LEU A 72 -7.06 -18.01 5.25
CA LEU A 72 -5.98 -18.19 6.23
C LEU A 72 -5.25 -19.52 6.08
N ASN A 73 -5.92 -20.54 5.51
CA ASN A 73 -5.42 -21.90 5.39
C ASN A 73 -5.49 -22.45 3.94
N ASN A 74 -5.62 -21.59 2.93
CA ASN A 74 -5.72 -22.01 1.54
C ASN A 74 -4.32 -22.18 0.92
N GLU A 75 -4.17 -23.22 0.09
CA GLU A 75 -2.89 -23.57 -0.54
C GLU A 75 -2.43 -22.61 -1.64
N LYS A 76 -3.29 -21.70 -2.09
CA LYS A 76 -3.02 -20.81 -3.23
C LYS A 76 -3.23 -19.34 -2.92
N TRP A 77 -4.25 -19.00 -2.14
CA TRP A 77 -4.69 -17.61 -1.99
C TRP A 77 -4.68 -17.16 -0.54
N ILE A 78 -4.33 -15.89 -0.33
CA ILE A 78 -4.64 -15.14 0.89
C ILE A 78 -5.86 -14.27 0.63
N VAL A 79 -5.91 -13.60 -0.53
CA VAL A 79 -7.11 -12.89 -1.01
C VAL A 79 -7.41 -13.32 -2.43
N LYS A 80 -8.66 -13.71 -2.68
CA LYS A 80 -9.12 -14.07 -4.02
C LYS A 80 -10.39 -13.30 -4.36
N ASP A 81 -10.36 -12.61 -5.50
CA ASP A 81 -11.47 -11.84 -6.06
C ASP A 81 -11.95 -10.73 -5.10
N GLY A 82 -10.99 -10.07 -4.45
CA GLY A 82 -11.24 -8.86 -3.70
C GLY A 82 -11.52 -7.69 -4.62
N TRP A 83 -12.27 -6.71 -4.15
CA TRP A 83 -12.57 -5.49 -4.90
C TRP A 83 -12.55 -4.25 -4.02
N LEU A 84 -12.14 -3.12 -4.61
CA LEU A 84 -12.23 -1.78 -4.04
C LEU A 84 -12.92 -0.83 -5.02
N ALA A 85 -13.57 0.20 -4.50
CA ALA A 85 -14.11 1.31 -5.27
C ALA A 85 -14.07 2.61 -4.47
N ASN A 86 -14.03 3.75 -5.16
CA ASN A 86 -14.17 5.03 -4.48
C ASN A 86 -15.56 5.17 -3.83
N SER A 87 -15.58 5.69 -2.61
CA SER A 87 -16.81 5.95 -1.85
C SER A 87 -17.30 7.40 -1.99
N GLY A 88 -16.54 8.22 -2.71
CA GLY A 88 -16.82 9.61 -3.00
C GLY A 88 -15.79 10.18 -3.98
N PRO A 89 -15.76 11.51 -4.17
CA PRO A 89 -14.73 12.15 -4.95
C PRO A 89 -13.34 11.83 -4.42
N MET A 90 -12.41 11.51 -5.31
CA MET A 90 -11.01 11.28 -4.99
C MET A 90 -10.13 12.20 -5.81
N THR A 91 -8.91 12.48 -5.34
CA THR A 91 -7.89 13.16 -6.15
C THR A 91 -6.62 12.35 -6.22
N LEU A 92 -5.96 12.38 -7.37
CA LEU A 92 -4.64 11.79 -7.59
C LEU A 92 -3.71 12.89 -8.07
N ARG A 93 -2.50 12.91 -7.50
CA ARG A 93 -1.44 13.86 -7.84
C ARG A 93 -0.14 13.10 -8.03
N LEU A 94 0.55 13.34 -9.14
CA LEU A 94 1.94 12.90 -9.28
C LEU A 94 2.87 13.99 -8.75
N ASP A 95 3.99 13.60 -8.16
CA ASP A 95 5.04 14.57 -7.85
C ASP A 95 5.63 15.16 -9.14
N LYS A 96 6.29 16.30 -8.99
CA LYS A 96 6.80 17.07 -10.13
C LYS A 96 7.83 16.29 -10.93
N ASP A 97 8.76 15.60 -10.27
CA ASP A 97 9.88 14.95 -10.92
C ASP A 97 9.41 13.69 -11.67
N THR A 98 8.52 12.91 -11.07
CA THR A 98 7.88 11.77 -11.76
C THR A 98 7.06 12.26 -12.94
N ALA A 99 6.25 13.31 -12.78
CA ALA A 99 5.47 13.85 -13.89
C ALA A 99 6.35 14.38 -15.03
N ASP A 100 7.44 15.08 -14.72
CA ASP A 100 8.39 15.59 -15.71
C ASP A 100 9.12 14.44 -16.43
N ALA A 101 9.46 13.36 -15.72
CA ALA A 101 10.06 12.16 -16.31
C ALA A 101 9.11 11.45 -17.28
N VAL A 102 7.84 11.24 -16.90
CA VAL A 102 6.85 10.58 -17.77
C VAL A 102 6.57 11.41 -19.03
N VAL A 103 6.54 12.74 -18.93
CA VAL A 103 6.38 13.63 -20.11
C VAL A 103 7.60 13.57 -21.02
N LYS A 104 8.82 13.56 -20.46
CA LYS A 104 10.06 13.50 -21.23
C LYS A 104 10.20 12.21 -22.03
N ASP A 105 9.77 11.09 -21.48
CA ASP A 105 9.90 9.77 -22.12
C ASP A 105 8.92 9.56 -23.29
N ASN A 106 7.89 10.41 -23.38
CA ASN A 106 6.80 10.29 -24.36
C ASN A 106 6.58 11.62 -25.11
N MET A 107 7.65 12.15 -25.72
CA MET A 107 7.64 13.44 -26.43
C MET A 107 6.59 13.54 -27.56
N THR A 108 6.15 12.42 -28.13
CA THR A 108 5.06 12.35 -29.13
C THR A 108 3.66 12.50 -28.55
N ALA A 109 3.50 12.32 -27.22
CA ALA A 109 2.25 12.38 -26.49
C ALA A 109 2.20 13.56 -25.49
N GLY A 110 3.05 14.59 -25.66
CA GLY A 110 3.27 15.67 -24.68
C GLY A 110 2.04 16.43 -24.17
N SER A 111 0.89 16.37 -24.86
CA SER A 111 -0.39 16.93 -24.39
C SER A 111 -1.24 15.92 -23.60
N ALA A 112 -1.09 14.63 -23.89
CA ALA A 112 -1.87 13.52 -23.35
C ALA A 112 -1.19 12.83 -22.16
N ILE A 113 -0.23 13.47 -21.48
CA ILE A 113 0.38 12.94 -20.24
C ILE A 113 0.33 13.98 -19.12
N ASN A 114 0.23 15.27 -19.48
CA ASN A 114 0.10 16.34 -18.50
C ASN A 114 -1.16 16.19 -17.62
N TRP A 115 -2.15 15.40 -18.07
CA TRP A 115 -3.34 15.10 -17.28
C TRP A 115 -3.11 14.20 -16.06
N LEU A 116 -2.01 13.44 -16.03
CA LEU A 116 -1.66 12.59 -14.89
C LEU A 116 -1.17 13.41 -13.68
N ARG A 117 -0.75 14.67 -13.88
CA ARG A 117 -0.25 15.52 -12.78
C ARG A 117 -1.27 15.74 -11.69
N TYR A 118 -2.53 15.93 -12.10
CA TYR A 118 -3.66 16.13 -11.21
C TYR A 118 -4.91 15.57 -11.87
N MET A 119 -5.59 14.67 -11.19
CA MET A 119 -6.85 14.09 -11.64
C MET A 119 -7.87 14.11 -10.50
N GLU A 120 -9.06 14.62 -10.80
CA GLU A 120 -10.25 14.44 -9.99
C GLU A 120 -10.94 13.15 -10.43
N ILE A 121 -10.89 12.14 -9.58
CA ILE A 121 -11.44 10.82 -9.84
C ILE A 121 -12.91 10.83 -9.45
N SER A 122 -13.75 10.56 -10.45
CA SER A 122 -15.20 10.41 -10.28
C SER A 122 -15.58 8.97 -9.98
N ARG A 123 -14.87 8.00 -10.58
CA ARG A 123 -15.10 6.58 -10.42
C ARG A 123 -13.79 5.81 -10.45
N SER A 124 -13.63 4.89 -9.52
CA SER A 124 -12.58 3.88 -9.55
C SER A 124 -13.17 2.53 -9.18
N SER A 125 -12.69 1.48 -9.85
CA SER A 125 -12.95 0.10 -9.47
C SER A 125 -11.66 -0.69 -9.61
N THR A 126 -11.30 -1.44 -8.59
CA THR A 126 -10.06 -2.21 -8.55
C THR A 126 -10.38 -3.64 -8.14
N ASN A 127 -9.91 -4.61 -8.91
CA ASN A 127 -9.88 -6.02 -8.50
C ASN A 127 -8.52 -6.35 -7.90
N ILE A 128 -8.52 -7.20 -6.88
CA ILE A 128 -7.33 -7.54 -6.08
C ILE A 128 -7.26 -9.06 -5.88
N ASN A 129 -6.11 -9.64 -6.15
CA ASN A 129 -5.74 -10.98 -5.70
C ASN A 129 -4.39 -10.96 -5.00
N LEU A 130 -4.25 -11.78 -3.98
CA LEU A 130 -3.00 -12.01 -3.26
C LEU A 130 -2.82 -13.51 -3.09
N ASP A 131 -1.74 -14.05 -3.64
CA ASP A 131 -1.40 -15.46 -3.45
C ASP A 131 -0.68 -15.72 -2.11
N ASN A 132 -0.47 -16.99 -1.79
CA ASN A 132 0.23 -17.41 -0.57
C ASN A 132 1.75 -17.19 -0.60
N LEU A 133 2.33 -16.81 -1.74
CA LEU A 133 3.73 -16.40 -1.88
C LEU A 133 3.91 -14.88 -1.69
N GLY A 134 2.80 -14.16 -1.51
CA GLY A 134 2.77 -12.72 -1.31
C GLY A 134 2.75 -11.92 -2.61
N LEU A 135 2.48 -12.53 -3.77
CA LEU A 135 2.30 -11.82 -5.03
C LEU A 135 0.90 -11.17 -5.05
N LEU A 136 0.88 -9.85 -4.95
CA LEU A 136 -0.31 -9.03 -5.12
C LEU A 136 -0.46 -8.69 -6.60
N THR A 137 -1.65 -8.95 -7.14
CA THR A 137 -2.06 -8.46 -8.46
C THR A 137 -3.28 -7.56 -8.33
N MET A 138 -3.23 -6.39 -8.97
CA MET A 138 -4.32 -5.45 -9.01
C MET A 138 -4.65 -5.03 -10.44
N GLN A 139 -5.94 -4.83 -10.71
CA GLN A 139 -6.45 -4.32 -11.98
C GLN A 139 -7.45 -3.22 -11.66
N ALA A 140 -7.08 -1.98 -11.94
CA ALA A 140 -7.87 -0.78 -11.67
C ALA A 140 -8.36 -0.13 -12.96
N ASN A 141 -9.63 0.26 -12.96
CA ASN A 141 -10.23 1.13 -13.97
C ASN A 141 -10.61 2.43 -13.28
N ILE A 142 -10.04 3.55 -13.72
CA ILE A 142 -10.19 4.85 -13.08
C ILE A 142 -10.67 5.86 -14.13
N THR A 143 -11.79 6.51 -13.84
CA THR A 143 -12.35 7.57 -14.67
C THR A 143 -12.37 8.87 -13.90
N GLY A 144 -11.80 9.92 -14.50
CA GLY A 144 -11.71 11.22 -13.88
C GLY A 144 -11.62 12.36 -14.88
N THR A 145 -11.48 13.56 -14.34
CA THR A 145 -11.22 14.77 -15.11
C THR A 145 -9.87 15.33 -14.72
N SER A 146 -9.12 15.80 -15.70
CA SER A 146 -7.89 16.54 -15.47
C SER A 146 -7.94 17.91 -16.11
N ARG A 147 -7.17 18.85 -15.54
CA ARG A 147 -7.03 20.21 -16.04
C ARG A 147 -5.58 20.49 -16.39
N VAL A 148 -5.34 20.83 -17.64
CA VAL A 148 -4.03 21.17 -18.20
C VAL A 148 -4.17 22.44 -19.02
N ASP A 149 -3.34 23.45 -18.72
CA ASP A 149 -3.29 24.71 -19.48
C ASP A 149 -4.68 25.35 -19.71
N GLY A 150 -5.52 25.32 -18.67
CA GLY A 150 -6.88 25.87 -18.69
C GLY A 150 -7.94 25.01 -19.41
N LYS A 151 -7.56 23.87 -19.98
CA LYS A 151 -8.47 22.93 -20.65
C LYS A 151 -8.75 21.73 -19.75
N SER A 152 -10.03 21.35 -19.66
CA SER A 152 -10.46 20.14 -18.93
C SER A 152 -10.64 18.98 -19.91
N GLY A 153 -10.15 17.80 -19.54
CA GLY A 153 -10.30 16.57 -20.33
C GLY A 153 -10.77 15.40 -19.48
N THR A 154 -11.60 14.53 -20.06
CA THR A 154 -11.94 13.24 -19.43
C THR A 154 -10.80 12.26 -19.64
N VAL A 155 -10.47 11.55 -18.57
CA VAL A 155 -9.39 10.59 -18.49
C VAL A 155 -9.96 9.24 -18.13
N ASN A 156 -9.57 8.20 -18.86
CA ASN A 156 -9.79 6.82 -18.49
C ASN A 156 -8.43 6.13 -18.36
N LEU A 157 -8.09 5.74 -17.14
CA LEU A 157 -6.83 5.08 -16.80
C LEU A 157 -7.13 3.62 -16.45
N ASN A 158 -6.56 2.71 -17.23
CA ASN A 158 -6.55 1.28 -16.95
C ASN A 158 -5.16 0.93 -16.41
N TYR A 159 -5.09 0.56 -15.14
CA TYR A 159 -3.84 0.31 -14.44
C TYR A 159 -3.75 -1.14 -13.99
N HIS A 160 -2.64 -1.78 -14.29
CA HIS A 160 -2.30 -3.10 -13.80
C HIS A 160 -1.06 -3.00 -12.92
N HIS A 161 -1.13 -3.61 -11.74
CA HIS A 161 -0.03 -3.65 -10.79
C HIS A 161 0.24 -5.08 -10.39
N GLU A 162 1.51 -5.44 -10.31
CA GLU A 162 1.97 -6.70 -9.76
C GLU A 162 3.16 -6.45 -8.87
N GLU A 163 3.10 -6.95 -7.64
CA GLU A 163 4.17 -6.74 -6.67
C GLU A 163 4.18 -7.80 -5.58
N ASN A 164 5.39 -8.22 -5.17
CA ASN A 164 5.51 -9.13 -4.03
C ASN A 164 5.53 -8.34 -2.71
N ILE A 165 4.37 -8.26 -2.05
CA ILE A 165 4.20 -7.46 -0.83
C ILE A 165 5.00 -8.01 0.35
N PHE A 166 5.28 -9.31 0.41
CA PHE A 166 6.14 -9.88 1.45
C PHE A 166 7.59 -9.43 1.31
N THR A 167 8.06 -9.22 0.08
CA THR A 167 9.38 -8.67 -0.20
C THR A 167 9.44 -7.19 0.15
N LEU A 168 8.40 -6.43 -0.19
CA LEU A 168 8.28 -5.04 0.24
C LEU A 168 8.28 -4.89 1.76
N TRP A 169 7.45 -5.64 2.47
CA TRP A 169 7.34 -5.53 3.93
C TRP A 169 8.66 -5.87 4.62
N ARG A 170 9.40 -6.86 4.10
CA ARG A 170 10.77 -7.13 4.55
C ARG A 170 11.66 -5.92 4.32
N SER A 171 11.65 -5.33 3.12
CA SER A 171 12.47 -4.16 2.79
C SER A 171 12.13 -2.92 3.63
N LEU A 172 10.85 -2.66 3.89
CA LEU A 172 10.41 -1.54 4.74
C LEU A 172 10.92 -1.74 6.17
N ARG A 173 10.74 -2.94 6.72
CA ARG A 173 11.30 -3.30 8.04
C ARG A 173 12.82 -3.21 8.06
N PHE A 174 13.52 -3.50 6.96
CA PHE A 174 14.98 -3.29 6.89
C PHE A 174 15.36 -1.80 6.91
N GLY A 175 14.59 -0.92 6.29
CA GLY A 175 14.80 0.53 6.35
C GLY A 175 14.69 1.08 7.78
N ASP A 176 13.65 0.66 8.50
CA ASP A 176 13.43 1.06 9.90
C ASP A 176 14.47 0.42 10.85
N ASN A 177 14.82 -0.85 10.59
CA ASN A 177 15.79 -1.57 11.40
C ASN A 177 17.25 -1.20 11.11
N LEU A 178 17.56 -0.53 9.98
CA LEU A 178 18.93 -0.09 9.69
C LEU A 178 19.39 0.93 10.72
N GLN A 179 18.51 1.82 11.18
CA GLN A 179 18.86 2.78 12.23
C GLN A 179 19.12 2.06 13.57
N ALA A 180 18.25 1.13 13.97
CA ALA A 180 18.45 0.31 15.16
C ALA A 180 19.73 -0.55 15.07
N TRP A 181 20.01 -1.12 13.90
CA TRP A 181 21.23 -1.91 13.64
C TRP A 181 22.48 -1.03 13.63
N LEU A 182 22.42 0.17 13.05
CA LEU A 182 23.51 1.15 13.10
C LEU A 182 23.74 1.63 14.53
N GLU A 183 22.72 1.93 15.31
CA GLU A 183 22.87 2.30 16.73
C GLU A 183 23.49 1.17 17.57
N GLN A 184 23.19 -0.09 17.22
CA GLN A 184 23.71 -1.25 17.93
C GLN A 184 25.13 -1.65 17.51
N ASN A 185 25.53 -1.37 16.26
CA ASN A 185 26.84 -1.77 15.70
C ASN A 185 27.82 -0.60 15.49
N ALA A 186 27.35 0.65 15.46
CA ALA A 186 28.17 1.85 15.41
C ALA A 186 28.60 2.30 16.81
N ARG A 187 28.99 1.35 17.66
CA ARG A 187 29.96 1.67 18.73
C ARG A 187 31.29 1.93 18.02
N LEU A 188 31.49 3.17 17.59
CA LEU A 188 32.81 3.65 17.23
C LEU A 188 33.73 3.31 18.42
N PRO A 189 34.86 2.62 18.21
CA PRO A 189 35.84 2.50 19.27
C PRO A 189 36.20 3.91 19.70
N GLY A 190 35.81 4.27 20.93
CA GLY A 190 36.21 5.53 21.51
C GLY A 190 37.73 5.60 21.41
N ASN A 191 38.23 6.76 20.98
CA ASN A 191 39.63 7.10 21.17
C ASN A 191 39.87 7.21 22.69
N ASP A 192 40.01 6.06 23.35
CA ASP A 192 40.57 5.98 24.68
C ASP A 192 42.07 6.22 24.54
N CYS A 193 42.42 7.50 24.46
CA CYS A 193 43.76 7.95 24.73
C CYS A 193 43.97 7.78 26.24
N PRO A 194 44.83 6.85 26.71
CA PRO A 194 45.08 6.71 28.13
C PRO A 194 45.70 8.02 28.63
N GLN A 195 45.16 8.56 29.73
CA GLN A 195 45.69 9.76 30.35
C GLN A 195 47.20 9.61 30.60
N GLY A 196 47.98 10.41 29.87
CA GLY A 196 49.42 10.54 30.06
C GLY A 196 50.28 9.79 29.04
N LYS A 197 50.30 10.26 27.78
CA LYS A 197 51.52 10.51 26.97
C LYS A 197 51.12 11.10 25.61
N GLU A 198 51.90 12.07 25.14
CA GLU A 198 51.66 12.87 23.93
C GLU A 198 51.44 12.01 22.68
N CYS A 199 50.37 12.28 21.94
CA CYS A 199 50.20 11.77 20.59
C CYS A 199 50.91 12.73 19.62
N GLU A 200 52.08 12.34 19.13
CA GLU A 200 52.71 13.00 17.98
C GLU A 200 51.84 12.77 16.73
N GLU A 201 51.38 13.86 16.12
CA GLU A 201 50.83 13.86 14.76
C GLU A 201 51.97 13.63 13.75
N LYS A 202 51.84 12.61 12.90
CA LYS A 202 52.63 12.52 11.67
C LYS A 202 51.79 13.00 10.48
N GLN A 203 52.38 13.94 9.74
CA GLN A 203 51.94 14.45 8.44
C GLN A 203 51.73 13.35 7.41
#